data_AF-A0A7S3XGR7-F1
#
_entry.id   AF-A0A7S3XGR7-F1
#
_cell.length_a   1.000
_cell.length_b   1.000
_cell.length_c   1.000
_cell.angle_alpha   90.00
_cell.angle_beta   90.00
_cell.angle_gamma   90.00
#
_symmetry.space_group_name_H-M   'P 1'
#
loop_
_entity.id
_entity.type
_entity.pdbx_description
1 polymer ?
#
loop_
_entity_poly.entity_id
_entity_poly.type
_entity_poly.pdbx_seq_one_letter_code
_entity_poly.pdbx_strand_id
1 'polypeptide(L)'
;TAASRDEQQPHMFNGRVCKVCTLASSTVTALFNLRMAELFAHHGIAFEARYLATFDCRMGTYGSAAQAFGLLMWRAYDCTRNGVSDACYHLKGTVPGAGAAVKLNTPEKLQFLARNGALPLPDHQANGSLFCKRRVTKTALDPRSQELVQCQRSEIQQQAGHILTLAVKGELLSICGAEVTGDRPAG
;
A
#
# COMPACT_ATOMS: atom_id res chain seq x y z
N THR A 1 24.61 -35.02 1.36
CA THR A 1 24.46 -33.59 1.69
C THR A 1 23.19 -33.43 2.49
N ALA A 2 23.34 -33.14 3.79
CA ALA A 2 22.22 -33.07 4.72
C ALA A 2 21.29 -31.92 4.33
N ALA A 3 20.03 -32.24 4.04
CA ALA A 3 18.96 -31.26 3.91
C ALA A 3 18.74 -30.63 5.31
N SER A 4 19.06 -29.34 5.46
CA SER A 4 18.62 -28.58 6.62
C SER A 4 17.09 -28.56 6.62
N ARG A 5 16.51 -29.18 7.65
CA ARG A 5 15.06 -29.32 7.89
C ARG A 5 14.43 -28.06 8.52
N ASP A 6 14.97 -26.88 8.22
CA ASP A 6 14.49 -25.57 8.68
C ASP A 6 14.62 -24.63 7.45
N GLU A 7 13.60 -24.06 6.78
CA GLU A 7 12.20 -23.79 7.07
C GLU A 7 11.35 -24.25 5.86
N GLN A 8 10.34 -25.10 6.07
CA GLN A 8 9.19 -25.08 5.16
C GLN A 8 8.43 -23.81 5.49
N GLN A 9 8.57 -22.75 4.70
CA GLN A 9 7.62 -21.63 4.75
C GLN A 9 6.25 -22.22 4.36
N PRO A 10 5.25 -22.33 5.27
CA PRO A 10 3.94 -22.86 4.91
C PRO A 10 3.22 -21.77 4.11
N HIS A 11 3.58 -21.64 2.83
CA HIS A 11 2.89 -20.75 1.93
C HIS A 11 1.44 -21.23 1.83
N MET A 12 0.49 -20.31 1.96
CA MET A 12 -0.93 -20.59 1.76
C MET A 12 -1.13 -21.43 0.50
N PHE A 13 -1.99 -22.45 0.59
CA PHE A 13 -2.33 -23.35 -0.52
C PHE A 13 -1.14 -24.14 -1.09
N ASN A 14 -0.14 -24.46 -0.26
CA ASN A 14 1.09 -25.18 -0.65
C ASN A 14 1.90 -24.43 -1.71
N GLY A 15 1.90 -23.10 -1.67
CA GLY A 15 2.64 -22.27 -2.61
C GLY A 15 2.07 -22.25 -4.04
N ARG A 16 0.84 -22.72 -4.26
CA ARG A 16 0.19 -22.68 -5.59
C ARG A 16 -0.10 -21.24 -6.01
N VAL A 17 0.83 -20.66 -6.78
CA VAL A 17 0.77 -19.26 -7.27
C VAL A 17 -0.59 -18.91 -7.87
N CYS A 18 -1.11 -19.74 -8.76
CA CYS A 18 -2.42 -19.52 -9.39
C CYS A 18 -3.56 -19.38 -8.36
N LYS A 19 -3.56 -20.23 -7.32
CA LYS A 19 -4.60 -20.19 -6.29
C LYS A 19 -4.48 -18.96 -5.40
N VAL A 20 -3.26 -18.56 -5.05
CA VAL A 20 -3.01 -17.34 -4.28
C VAL A 20 -3.44 -16.11 -5.08
N CYS A 21 -3.01 -15.98 -6.33
CA CYS A 21 -3.35 -14.82 -7.16
C CYS A 21 -4.86 -14.71 -7.41
N THR A 22 -5.52 -15.82 -7.79
CA THR A 22 -6.96 -15.81 -8.07
C THR A 22 -7.80 -15.51 -6.84
N LEU A 23 -7.43 -16.03 -5.66
CA LEU A 23 -8.13 -15.70 -4.43
C LEU A 23 -7.89 -14.25 -3.99
N ALA A 24 -6.67 -13.76 -4.09
CA ALA A 24 -6.37 -12.36 -3.76
C ALA A 24 -7.14 -11.39 -4.68
N SER A 25 -7.08 -11.58 -6.00
CA SER A 25 -7.77 -10.71 -6.95
C SER A 25 -9.30 -10.76 -6.81
N SER A 26 -9.88 -11.95 -6.65
CA SER A 26 -11.33 -12.12 -6.45
C SER A 26 -11.80 -11.50 -5.15
N THR A 27 -11.04 -11.63 -4.06
CA THR A 27 -11.38 -11.02 -2.76
C THR A 27 -11.38 -9.50 -2.85
N VAL A 28 -10.33 -8.90 -3.44
CA VAL A 28 -10.27 -7.44 -3.64
C VAL A 28 -11.38 -6.96 -4.56
N THR A 29 -11.64 -7.68 -5.66
CA THR A 29 -12.73 -7.39 -6.60
C THR A 29 -14.08 -7.38 -5.90
N ALA A 30 -14.41 -8.41 -5.12
CA ALA A 30 -15.67 -8.51 -4.41
C ALA A 30 -15.83 -7.38 -3.37
N LEU A 31 -14.80 -7.17 -2.55
CA LEU A 31 -14.84 -6.15 -1.50
C LEU A 31 -14.92 -4.73 -2.08
N PHE A 32 -14.14 -4.43 -3.12
CA PHE A 32 -14.17 -3.12 -3.77
C PHE A 32 -15.54 -2.82 -4.36
N ASN A 33 -16.10 -3.75 -5.16
CA ASN A 33 -17.42 -3.54 -5.75
C ASN A 33 -18.53 -3.43 -4.71
N LEU A 34 -18.43 -4.16 -3.59
CA LEU A 34 -19.35 -3.99 -2.45
C LEU A 34 -19.28 -2.56 -1.87
N ARG A 35 -18.07 -2.05 -1.61
CA ARG A 35 -17.89 -0.68 -1.08
C ARG A 35 -18.30 0.39 -2.09
N MET A 36 -18.07 0.17 -3.37
CA MET A 36 -18.55 1.06 -4.43
C MET A 36 -20.07 1.09 -4.50
N ALA A 37 -20.73 -0.06 -4.39
CA ALA A 37 -22.19 -0.12 -4.35
C ALA A 37 -22.76 0.64 -3.14
N GLU A 38 -22.15 0.50 -1.96
CA GLU A 38 -22.51 1.27 -0.76
C GLU A 38 -22.33 2.78 -0.98
N LEU A 39 -21.21 3.20 -1.57
CA LEU A 39 -20.94 4.61 -1.88
C LEU A 39 -21.94 5.17 -2.89
N PHE A 40 -22.25 4.42 -3.95
CA PHE A 40 -23.25 4.79 -4.96
C PHE A 40 -24.63 4.96 -4.32
N ALA A 41 -25.04 4.01 -3.47
CA ALA A 41 -26.30 4.08 -2.74
C ALA A 41 -26.36 5.31 -1.81
N HIS A 42 -25.26 5.63 -1.11
CA HIS A 42 -25.15 6.84 -0.29
C HIS A 42 -25.36 8.13 -1.09
N HIS A 43 -24.97 8.14 -2.37
CA HIS A 43 -25.19 9.26 -3.29
C HIS A 43 -26.49 9.17 -4.10
N GLY A 44 -27.35 8.16 -3.86
CA GLY A 44 -28.61 7.97 -4.60
C GLY A 44 -28.41 7.53 -6.05
N ILE A 45 -27.26 6.94 -6.38
CA ILE A 45 -26.91 6.48 -7.72
C ILE A 45 -27.05 4.95 -7.77
N ALA A 46 -27.62 4.41 -8.86
CA ALA A 46 -27.69 2.96 -9.06
C ALA A 46 -26.31 2.39 -9.46
N PHE A 47 -25.88 1.32 -8.79
CA PHE A 47 -24.64 0.60 -9.14
C PHE A 47 -24.92 -0.47 -10.21
N GLU A 48 -24.60 -0.14 -11.45
CA GLU A 48 -24.79 -1.00 -12.63
C GLU A 48 -23.58 -1.88 -12.95
N ALA A 49 -23.81 -2.96 -13.72
CA ALA A 49 -22.76 -3.90 -14.13
C ALA A 49 -21.58 -3.24 -14.88
N ARG A 50 -21.82 -2.14 -15.60
CA ARG A 50 -20.76 -1.38 -16.31
C ARG A 50 -19.74 -0.72 -15.38
N TYR A 51 -20.06 -0.58 -14.08
CA TYR A 51 -19.16 -0.02 -13.07
C TYR A 51 -18.39 -1.09 -12.31
N LEU A 52 -18.60 -2.38 -12.61
CA LEU A 52 -17.87 -3.46 -11.97
C LEU A 52 -16.38 -3.35 -12.31
N ALA A 53 -15.58 -3.09 -11.28
CA ALA A 53 -14.14 -3.14 -11.38
C ALA A 53 -13.66 -4.59 -11.28
N THR A 54 -12.58 -4.91 -11.99
CA THR A 54 -11.84 -6.16 -11.82
C THR A 54 -10.38 -5.83 -11.55
N PHE A 55 -9.72 -6.66 -10.73
CA PHE A 55 -8.33 -6.45 -10.33
C PHE A 55 -7.48 -7.62 -10.81
N ASP A 56 -6.27 -7.34 -11.29
CA ASP A 56 -5.26 -8.36 -11.53
C ASP A 56 -4.44 -8.62 -10.26
N CYS A 57 -3.77 -9.77 -10.20
CA CYS A 57 -2.82 -10.09 -9.14
C CYS A 57 -1.62 -10.79 -9.75
N ARG A 58 -0.43 -10.32 -9.38
CA ARG A 58 0.86 -10.88 -9.80
C ARG A 58 1.66 -11.22 -8.56
N MET A 59 2.40 -12.33 -8.62
CA MET A 59 3.31 -12.75 -7.57
C MET A 59 4.74 -12.58 -8.06
N GLY A 60 5.55 -11.85 -7.29
CA GLY A 60 6.99 -11.75 -7.49
C GLY A 60 7.74 -12.67 -6.55
N THR A 61 8.85 -13.22 -7.02
CA THR A 61 9.80 -13.97 -6.19
C THR A 61 11.08 -13.15 -6.07
N TYR A 62 11.63 -13.06 -4.87
CA TYR A 62 12.81 -12.26 -4.57
C TYR A 62 13.86 -13.14 -3.87
N GLY A 63 15.12 -12.99 -4.27
CA GLY A 63 16.23 -13.77 -3.70
C GLY A 63 16.68 -13.26 -2.33
N SER A 64 16.24 -12.07 -1.91
CA SER A 64 16.53 -11.53 -0.58
C SER A 64 15.46 -10.52 -0.13
N ALA A 65 15.43 -10.25 1.18
CA ALA A 65 14.59 -9.21 1.75
C ALA A 65 14.91 -7.82 1.17
N ALA A 66 16.19 -7.54 0.87
CA ALA A 66 16.60 -6.28 0.26
C ALA A 66 16.00 -6.09 -1.15
N GLN A 67 15.90 -7.16 -1.96
CA GLN A 67 15.25 -7.09 -3.27
C GLN A 67 13.73 -6.84 -3.15
N ALA A 68 13.07 -7.52 -2.21
CA ALA A 68 11.65 -7.27 -1.92
C ALA A 68 11.41 -5.85 -1.41
N PHE A 69 12.31 -5.33 -0.56
CA PHE A 69 12.27 -3.95 -0.08
C PHE A 69 12.47 -2.94 -1.23
N GLY A 70 13.37 -3.24 -2.18
CA GLY A 70 13.56 -2.45 -3.38
C GLY A 70 12.28 -2.27 -4.21
N LEU A 71 11.44 -3.31 -4.28
CA LEU A 71 10.12 -3.19 -4.92
C LEU A 71 9.23 -2.17 -4.19
N LEU A 72 9.18 -2.21 -2.86
CA LEU A 72 8.39 -1.26 -2.07
C LEU A 72 8.85 0.18 -2.32
N MET A 73 10.17 0.41 -2.37
CA MET A 73 10.73 1.73 -2.67
C MET A 73 10.34 2.19 -4.07
N TRP A 74 10.44 1.30 -5.05
CA TRP A 74 10.05 1.61 -6.43
C TRP A 74 8.56 1.92 -6.56
N ARG A 75 7.68 1.16 -5.89
CA ARG A 75 6.23 1.41 -5.87
C ARG A 75 5.88 2.74 -5.18
N ALA A 76 6.57 3.08 -4.09
CA ALA A 76 6.38 4.37 -3.42
C ALA A 76 6.79 5.55 -4.33
N TYR A 77 7.95 5.45 -4.98
CA TYR A 77 8.41 6.44 -5.95
C TYR A 77 7.45 6.58 -7.15
N ASP A 78 6.97 5.46 -7.70
CA ASP A 78 6.02 5.43 -8.80
C ASP A 78 4.69 6.08 -8.40
N CYS A 79 4.22 5.83 -7.17
CA CYS A 79 3.02 6.47 -6.62
C CYS A 79 3.14 8.00 -6.61
N THR A 80 4.26 8.54 -6.11
CA THR A 80 4.49 10.00 -6.11
C THR A 80 4.48 10.57 -7.53
N ARG A 81 5.13 9.91 -8.48
CA ARG A 81 5.15 10.36 -9.89
C ARG A 81 3.76 10.35 -10.53
N ASN A 82 2.99 9.31 -10.25
CA ASN A 82 1.64 9.17 -10.75
C ASN A 82 0.71 10.22 -10.12
N GLY A 83 0.79 10.44 -8.80
CA GLY A 83 0.04 11.48 -8.12
C GLY A 83 0.31 12.90 -8.66
N VAL A 84 1.58 13.23 -8.92
CA VAL A 84 1.93 14.52 -9.56
C VAL A 84 1.34 14.63 -10.97
N SER A 85 1.39 13.56 -11.76
CA SER A 85 0.85 13.56 -13.13
C SER A 85 -0.68 13.63 -13.15
N ASP A 86 -1.33 12.95 -12.21
CA ASP A 86 -2.77 12.95 -12.00
C ASP A 86 -3.29 14.33 -11.59
N ALA A 87 -2.60 14.99 -10.65
CA ALA A 87 -2.92 16.36 -10.26
C ALA A 87 -2.85 17.34 -11.45
N CYS A 88 -1.83 17.23 -12.31
CA CYS A 88 -1.79 18.03 -13.54
C CYS A 88 -2.93 17.70 -14.50
N TYR A 89 -3.34 16.43 -14.57
CA TYR A 89 -4.45 16.00 -15.43
C TYR A 89 -5.78 16.60 -14.96
N HIS A 90 -6.04 16.62 -13.66
CA HIS A 90 -7.26 17.19 -13.08
C HIS A 90 -7.37 18.72 -13.21
N LEU A 91 -6.28 19.41 -13.56
CA LEU A 91 -6.31 20.83 -13.92
C LEU A 91 -6.66 21.09 -15.39
N LYS A 92 -6.83 20.04 -16.21
CA LYS A 92 -7.24 20.22 -17.62
C LYS A 92 -8.64 20.82 -17.69
N GLY A 93 -8.77 21.87 -18.50
CA GLY A 93 -10.03 22.60 -18.69
C GLY A 93 -10.30 23.66 -17.63
N THR A 94 -9.57 23.66 -16.51
CA THR A 94 -9.68 24.69 -15.45
C THR A 94 -8.51 25.66 -15.49
N VAL A 95 -7.29 25.18 -15.78
CA VAL A 95 -6.07 25.99 -15.81
C VAL A 95 -5.46 26.01 -17.22
N PRO A 96 -5.20 27.19 -17.82
CA PRO A 96 -4.50 27.29 -19.08
C PRO A 96 -3.13 26.59 -19.04
N GLY A 97 -2.82 25.82 -20.08
CA GLY A 97 -1.54 25.11 -20.19
C GLY A 97 -1.47 23.77 -19.44
N ALA A 98 -2.48 23.36 -18.66
CA ALA A 98 -2.50 22.07 -17.97
C ALA A 98 -2.34 20.87 -18.93
N GLY A 99 -2.89 20.97 -20.14
CA GLY A 99 -2.72 19.96 -21.18
C GLY A 99 -1.26 19.74 -21.60
N ALA A 100 -0.47 20.82 -21.67
CA ALA A 100 0.97 20.75 -21.94
C ALA A 100 1.74 20.27 -20.70
N ALA A 101 1.34 20.71 -19.50
CA ALA A 101 1.97 20.35 -18.25
C ALA A 101 2.02 18.83 -17.99
N VAL A 102 0.99 18.09 -18.39
CA VAL A 102 0.96 16.61 -18.25
C VAL A 102 2.11 15.91 -18.99
N LYS A 103 2.66 16.52 -20.05
CA LYS A 103 3.76 15.96 -20.84
C LYS A 103 5.15 16.31 -20.28
N LEU A 104 5.23 17.20 -19.30
CA LEU A 104 6.48 17.65 -18.70
C LEU A 104 7.10 16.59 -17.77
N ASN A 105 8.36 16.78 -17.40
CA ASN A 105 8.99 15.95 -16.38
C ASN A 105 8.48 16.30 -14.96
N THR A 106 8.79 15.47 -13.97
CA THR A 106 8.26 15.63 -12.60
C THR A 106 8.60 16.99 -11.97
N PRO A 107 9.85 17.50 -12.02
CA PRO A 107 10.17 18.84 -11.50
C PRO A 107 9.34 19.97 -12.14
N GLU A 108 9.20 19.96 -13.46
CA GLU A 108 8.42 20.95 -14.19
C GLU A 108 6.93 20.88 -13.86
N LYS A 109 6.38 19.66 -13.71
CA LYS A 109 5.01 19.45 -13.22
C LYS A 109 4.81 20.04 -11.84
N LEU A 110 5.74 19.80 -10.91
CA LEU A 110 5.66 20.36 -9.56
C LEU A 110 5.70 21.89 -9.57
N GLN A 111 6.56 22.50 -10.39
CA GLN A 111 6.57 23.96 -10.56
C GLN A 111 5.24 24.48 -11.13
N PHE A 112 4.69 23.79 -12.13
CA PHE A 112 3.37 24.13 -12.68
C PHE A 112 2.27 24.05 -11.61
N LEU A 113 2.22 22.97 -10.84
CA LEU A 113 1.24 22.81 -9.75
C LEU A 113 1.41 23.88 -8.66
N ALA A 114 2.65 24.18 -8.26
CA ALA A 114 2.96 25.22 -7.27
C ALA A 114 2.47 26.61 -7.72
N ARG A 115 2.77 27.00 -8.96
CA ARG A 115 2.35 28.30 -9.53
C ARG A 115 0.83 28.45 -9.61
N ASN A 116 0.10 27.35 -9.71
CA ASN A 116 -1.35 27.32 -9.81
C ASN A 116 -2.04 26.98 -8.47
N GLY A 117 -1.31 27.01 -7.34
CA GLY A 117 -1.88 26.77 -6.01
C GLY A 117 -2.41 25.35 -5.79
N ALA A 118 -1.98 24.38 -6.59
CA ALA A 118 -2.42 22.98 -6.52
C ALA A 118 -1.51 22.10 -5.65
N LEU A 119 -0.64 22.71 -4.85
CA LEU A 119 0.18 22.04 -3.84
C LEU A 119 -0.15 22.59 -2.43
N PRO A 120 0.01 21.79 -1.36
CA PRO A 120 0.45 20.38 -1.37
C PRO A 120 -0.60 19.43 -1.95
N LEU A 121 -0.15 18.29 -2.50
CA LEU A 121 -1.05 17.22 -2.91
C LEU A 121 -1.66 16.54 -1.66
N PRO A 122 -2.87 15.98 -1.75
CA PRO A 122 -3.41 15.09 -0.73
C PRO A 122 -2.43 13.96 -0.39
N ASP A 123 -2.29 13.66 0.91
CA ASP A 123 -1.26 12.73 1.40
C ASP A 123 -1.29 11.37 0.68
N HIS A 124 -2.47 10.79 0.47
CA HIS A 124 -2.61 9.50 -0.20
C HIS A 124 -2.21 9.55 -1.69
N GLN A 125 -2.38 10.69 -2.36
CA GLN A 125 -1.93 10.88 -3.75
C GLN A 125 -0.42 11.10 -3.82
N ALA A 126 0.14 11.84 -2.86
CA ALA A 126 1.58 12.11 -2.81
C ALA A 126 2.39 10.88 -2.41
N ASN A 127 1.87 10.11 -1.43
CA ASN A 127 2.65 9.16 -0.65
C ASN A 127 2.12 7.72 -0.68
N GLY A 128 0.94 7.50 -1.26
CA GLY A 128 0.23 6.24 -1.15
C GLY A 128 -0.29 5.98 0.27
N SER A 129 -0.57 4.72 0.59
CA SER A 129 -0.97 4.29 1.92
C SER A 129 -0.25 3.00 2.30
N LEU A 130 0.36 3.00 3.49
CA LEU A 130 1.03 1.83 4.05
C LEU A 130 0.15 1.22 5.13
N PHE A 131 -0.12 -0.08 5.01
CA PHE A 131 -0.80 -0.86 6.05
C PHE A 131 0.16 -1.92 6.57
N CYS A 132 0.27 -2.03 7.88
CA CYS A 132 1.15 -3.00 8.54
C CYS A 132 0.41 -3.74 9.64
N LYS A 133 0.79 -5.00 9.87
CA LYS A 133 0.29 -5.79 10.99
C LYS A 133 1.12 -5.47 12.23
N ARG A 134 0.50 -4.91 13.26
CA ARG A 134 1.14 -4.52 14.52
C ARG A 134 0.61 -5.35 15.67
N ARG A 135 1.48 -5.65 16.65
CA ARG A 135 1.05 -6.18 17.94
C ARG A 135 0.67 -5.01 18.84
N VAL A 136 -0.55 -5.01 19.31
CA VAL A 136 -1.10 -4.01 20.22
C VAL A 136 -1.53 -4.67 21.51
N THR A 137 -1.19 -4.04 22.63
CA THR A 137 -1.71 -4.41 23.95
C THR A 137 -3.12 -3.85 24.08
N LYS A 138 -4.09 -4.72 24.38
CA LYS A 138 -5.48 -4.33 24.62
C LYS A 138 -6.00 -4.94 25.90
N THR A 139 -6.77 -4.15 26.64
CA THR A 139 -7.63 -4.66 27.70
C THR A 139 -8.80 -5.39 27.06
N ALA A 140 -8.98 -6.67 27.38
CA ALA A 140 -10.11 -7.46 26.93
C ALA A 140 -10.69 -8.26 28.10
N LEU A 141 -11.99 -8.54 28.02
CA LEU A 141 -12.65 -9.43 28.98
C LEU A 141 -12.27 -10.88 28.67
N ASP A 142 -11.67 -11.58 29.62
CA ASP A 142 -11.46 -13.02 29.48
C ASP A 142 -12.82 -13.73 29.59
N PRO A 143 -13.27 -14.49 28.57
CA PRO A 143 -14.56 -15.15 28.61
C PRO A 143 -14.67 -16.20 29.73
N ARG A 144 -13.56 -16.69 30.29
CA ARG A 144 -13.53 -17.71 31.34
C ARG A 144 -13.61 -17.10 32.74
N SER A 145 -12.75 -16.13 33.04
CA SER A 145 -12.71 -15.50 34.37
C SER A 145 -13.67 -14.32 34.51
N GLN A 146 -14.18 -13.77 33.40
CA GLN A 146 -14.96 -12.53 33.37
C GLN A 146 -14.19 -11.31 33.93
N GLU A 147 -12.85 -11.39 33.96
CA GLU A 147 -11.98 -10.30 34.39
C GLU A 147 -11.36 -9.57 33.19
N LEU A 148 -11.03 -8.29 33.39
CA LEU A 148 -10.29 -7.51 32.40
C LEU A 148 -8.81 -7.88 32.45
N VAL A 149 -8.31 -8.47 31.37
CA VAL A 149 -6.91 -8.86 31.23
C VAL A 149 -6.23 -8.06 30.12
N GLN A 150 -4.96 -7.73 30.31
CA GLN A 150 -4.12 -7.20 29.23
C GLN A 150 -3.71 -8.33 28.30
N CYS A 151 -4.01 -8.21 27.02
CA CYS A 151 -3.66 -9.21 26.03
C CYS A 151 -2.99 -8.58 24.81
N GLN A 152 -2.09 -9.34 24.18
CA GLN A 152 -1.50 -8.95 22.90
C GLN A 152 -2.45 -9.39 21.76
N ARG A 153 -2.75 -8.47 20.85
CA ARG A 153 -3.54 -8.73 19.64
C ARG A 153 -2.81 -8.21 18.42
N SER A 154 -2.98 -8.88 17.29
CA SER A 154 -2.46 -8.37 16.03
C SER A 154 -3.53 -7.59 15.29
N GLU A 155 -3.21 -6.38 14.87
CA GLU A 155 -4.12 -5.50 14.15
C GLU A 155 -3.46 -4.94 12.89
N ILE A 156 -4.23 -4.81 11.83
CA ILE A 156 -3.80 -4.08 10.64
C ILE A 156 -4.04 -2.61 10.91
N GLN A 157 -2.97 -1.81 10.85
CA GLN A 157 -3.03 -0.38 11.05
C GLN A 157 -2.43 0.33 9.85
N GLN A 158 -3.04 1.45 9.48
CA GLN A 158 -2.44 2.37 8.54
C GLN A 158 -1.27 3.08 9.23
N GLN A 159 -0.10 3.02 8.63
CA GLN A 159 1.08 3.73 9.09
C GLN A 159 1.07 5.15 8.53
N ALA A 160 1.20 6.14 9.41
CA ALA A 160 1.38 7.52 9.01
C ALA A 160 2.79 7.75 8.45
N GLY A 161 2.91 8.66 7.49
CA GLY A 161 4.16 9.08 6.90
C GLY A 161 4.44 8.49 5.51
N HIS A 162 5.38 9.10 4.81
CA HIS A 162 5.79 8.72 3.47
C HIS A 162 6.78 7.55 3.51
N ILE A 163 6.52 6.50 2.73
CA ILE A 163 7.33 5.27 2.71
C ILE A 163 8.82 5.56 2.48
N LEU A 164 9.17 6.43 1.53
CA LEU A 164 10.58 6.74 1.26
C LEU A 164 11.22 7.49 2.44
N THR A 165 10.46 8.38 3.10
CA THR A 165 10.95 9.10 4.28
C THR A 165 11.17 8.15 5.45
N LEU A 166 10.23 7.22 5.69
CA LEU A 166 10.38 6.20 6.71
C LEU A 166 11.57 5.26 6.43
N ALA A 167 11.83 4.95 5.16
CA ALA A 167 12.97 4.15 4.74
C ALA A 167 14.30 4.87 5.02
N VAL A 168 14.42 6.14 4.63
CA VAL A 168 15.63 6.97 4.87
C VAL A 168 15.93 7.11 6.37
N LYS A 169 14.90 7.20 7.21
CA LYS A 169 15.05 7.26 8.67
C LYS A 169 15.35 5.91 9.32
N GLY A 170 15.31 4.81 8.57
CA GLY A 170 15.45 3.45 9.13
C GLY A 170 14.22 2.97 9.93
N GLU A 171 13.12 3.72 9.91
CA GLU A 171 11.92 3.43 10.71
C GLU A 171 11.02 2.39 10.03
N LEU A 172 11.02 2.30 8.70
CA LEU A 172 10.08 1.48 7.94
C LEU A 172 10.12 -0.02 8.32
N LEU A 173 11.32 -0.57 8.51
CA LEU A 173 11.49 -1.99 8.86
C LEU A 173 11.12 -2.27 10.33
N SER A 174 11.45 -1.33 11.22
CA SER A 174 11.06 -1.40 12.64
C SER A 174 9.54 -1.44 12.81
N ILE A 175 8.81 -0.68 11.98
CA ILE A 175 7.35 -0.62 11.98
C ILE A 175 6.72 -1.94 11.53
N CYS A 176 7.36 -2.64 10.60
CA CYS A 176 6.89 -3.90 10.07
C CYS A 176 7.24 -5.10 10.96
N GLY A 177 7.94 -4.89 12.08
CA GLY A 177 8.42 -5.96 12.95
C GLY A 177 9.41 -6.90 12.26
N ALA A 178 10.05 -6.45 11.19
CA ALA A 178 11.07 -7.20 10.47
C ALA A 178 12.44 -6.80 11.02
N GLU A 179 13.05 -7.67 11.82
CA GLU A 179 14.48 -7.55 12.08
C GLU A 179 15.21 -7.91 10.79
N VAL A 180 15.82 -6.93 10.13
CA VAL A 180 16.76 -7.21 9.04
C VAL A 180 18.06 -7.63 9.70
N THR A 181 18.23 -8.93 9.90
CA THR A 181 19.53 -9.54 10.19
C THR A 181 20.36 -9.47 8.90
N GLY A 182 20.96 -8.31 8.66
CA GLY A 182 21.86 -8.09 7.52
C GLY A 182 23.08 -7.33 8.00
N ASP A 183 24.25 -7.94 7.82
CA ASP A 183 25.55 -7.37 8.13
C ASP A 183 25.62 -5.88 7.76
N ARG A 184 25.99 -5.05 8.74
CA ARG A 184 26.33 -3.67 8.47
C ARG A 184 27.43 -3.68 7.40
N PRO A 185 27.31 -2.92 6.30
CA PRO A 185 28.44 -2.73 5.42
C PRO A 185 29.59 -2.17 6.25
N ALA A 186 30.73 -2.85 6.21
CA ALA A 186 31.96 -2.32 6.77
C ALA A 186 32.21 -0.95 6.12
N GLY A 187 32.30 0.08 6.96
CA GLY A 187 32.64 1.43 6.53
C GLY A 187 34.06 1.52 6.00
#